data_AF-A0A350BTC1-F1
#
_entry.id   AF-A0A350BTC1-F1
#
_cell.length_a   1.000
_cell.length_b   1.000
_cell.length_c   1.000
_cell.angle_alpha   90.00
_cell.angle_beta   90.00
_cell.angle_gamma   90.00
#
_symmetry.space_group_name_H-M   'P 1'
#
loop_
_entity.id
_entity.type
_entity.pdbx_description
1 polymer ?
#
loop_
_entity_poly.entity_id
_entity_poly.type
_entity_poly.pdbx_seq_one_letter_code
_entity_poly.pdbx_strand_id
1 'polypeptide(L)'
;MTREEYIENHKDKFLDELFDLLRIPSISADQAYVGDVQKCAEYVAKRLQEAGADNVTLEKTAGNPIVYGEKMVDPNKPTILVYGHYDVQPSVPDELWNTPPFEPTIKNGNIYARGACDD
;
A
#
# COMPACT_ATOMS: atom_id res chain seq x y z
N MET A 1 -11.02 4.43 24.70
CA MET A 1 -10.03 4.99 23.77
C MET A 1 -10.81 5.63 22.63
N THR A 2 -10.61 6.92 22.39
CA THR A 2 -11.18 7.59 21.21
C THR A 2 -10.45 7.13 19.94
N ARG A 3 -10.99 7.48 18.76
CA ARG A 3 -10.31 7.22 17.48
C ARG A 3 -8.94 7.92 17.45
N GLU A 4 -8.89 9.17 17.90
CA GLU A 4 -7.68 9.99 17.92
C GLU A 4 -6.62 9.38 18.84
N GLU A 5 -7.01 8.94 20.04
CA GLU A 5 -6.11 8.24 20.97
C GLU A 5 -5.60 6.93 20.36
N TYR A 6 -6.46 6.18 19.66
CA TYR A 6 -6.03 4.95 18.99
C TYR A 6 -5.01 5.24 17.90
N ILE A 7 -5.23 6.28 17.08
CA ILE A 7 -4.30 6.64 16.01
C ILE A 7 -2.95 7.05 16.59
N GLU A 8 -2.93 7.91 17.61
CA GLU A 8 -1.69 8.35 18.22
C GLU A 8 -0.92 7.18 18.85
N ASN A 9 -1.62 6.28 19.55
CA ASN A 9 -1.01 5.12 20.21
C ASN A 9 -0.46 4.06 19.23
N HIS A 10 -0.90 4.07 17.96
CA HIS A 10 -0.48 3.10 16.94
C HIS A 10 0.27 3.76 15.77
N LYS A 11 0.64 5.04 15.91
CA LYS A 11 1.26 5.83 14.85
C LYS A 11 2.52 5.18 14.28
N ASP A 12 3.41 4.70 15.14
CA ASP A 12 4.67 4.08 14.73
C ASP A 12 4.40 2.80 13.90
N LYS A 13 3.43 1.98 14.32
CA LYS A 13 2.99 0.81 13.57
C LYS A 13 2.47 1.20 12.17
N PHE A 14 1.67 2.26 12.06
CA PHE A 14 1.16 2.69 10.76
C PHE A 14 2.26 3.23 9.85
N LEU A 15 3.24 3.95 10.42
CA LEU A 15 4.40 4.42 9.68
C LEU A 15 5.27 3.25 9.20
N ASP A 16 5.51 2.25 10.06
CA ASP A 16 6.28 1.06 9.69
C ASP A 16 5.60 0.28 8.55
N GLU A 17 4.28 0.10 8.62
CA GLU A 17 3.50 -0.57 7.58
C GLU A 17 3.53 0.17 6.24
N LEU A 18 3.46 1.51 6.28
CA LEU A 18 3.62 2.36 5.12
C LEU A 18 5.05 2.27 4.57
N PHE A 19 6.07 2.29 5.43
CA PHE A 19 7.46 2.21 4.99
C PHE A 19 7.80 0.86 4.38
N ASP A 20 7.25 -0.23 4.91
CA ASP A 20 7.38 -1.55 4.32
C ASP A 20 6.71 -1.63 2.95
N LEU A 21 5.54 -1.01 2.76
CA LEU A 21 4.89 -0.90 1.45
C LEU A 21 5.77 -0.13 0.45
N LEU A 22 6.24 1.06 0.85
CA LEU A 22 7.02 1.96 -0.01
C LEU A 22 8.40 1.42 -0.40
N ARG A 23 8.90 0.39 0.30
CA ARG A 23 10.14 -0.32 -0.07
C ARG A 23 9.94 -1.30 -1.22
N ILE A 24 8.70 -1.59 -1.62
CA ILE A 24 8.40 -2.49 -2.73
C ILE A 24 8.31 -1.67 -4.02
N PRO A 25 9.24 -1.84 -4.98
CA PRO A 25 9.22 -1.08 -6.23
C PRO A 25 8.19 -1.67 -7.20
N SER A 26 6.90 -1.51 -6.92
CA SER A 26 5.77 -2.01 -7.71
C SER A 26 5.56 -1.23 -9.01
N ILE A 27 6.58 -1.12 -9.85
CA ILE A 27 6.55 -0.33 -11.08
C ILE A 27 5.81 -1.10 -12.18
N SER A 28 4.53 -0.79 -12.43
CA SER A 28 3.71 -1.52 -13.40
C SER A 28 4.06 -1.25 -14.86
N ALA A 29 4.70 -0.12 -15.15
CA ALA A 29 5.09 0.28 -16.50
C ALA A 29 6.31 -0.49 -17.04
N ASP A 30 7.01 -1.25 -16.20
CA ASP A 30 8.24 -1.97 -16.56
C ASP A 30 8.12 -3.47 -16.22
N GLN A 31 8.25 -4.31 -17.25
CA GLN A 31 8.14 -5.76 -17.15
C GLN A 31 9.19 -6.37 -16.20
N ALA A 32 10.32 -5.69 -15.97
CA ALA A 32 11.34 -6.14 -15.01
C ALA A 32 10.80 -6.20 -13.56
N TYR A 33 9.77 -5.41 -13.24
CA TYR A 33 9.21 -5.27 -11.89
C TYR A 33 7.91 -6.06 -11.68
N VAL A 34 7.51 -6.91 -12.63
CA VAL A 34 6.28 -7.73 -12.50
C VAL A 34 6.29 -8.59 -11.24
N GLY A 35 7.47 -9.09 -10.85
CA GLY A 35 7.64 -9.82 -9.59
C GLY A 35 7.40 -8.92 -8.37
N ASP A 36 7.78 -7.66 -8.42
CA ASP A 36 7.60 -6.71 -7.31
C ASP A 36 6.17 -6.18 -7.24
N VAL A 37 5.48 -6.01 -8.39
CA VAL A 37 4.04 -5.75 -8.43
C VAL A 37 3.27 -6.90 -7.78
N GLN A 38 3.62 -8.15 -8.11
CA GLN A 38 3.03 -9.33 -7.47
C GLN A 38 3.28 -9.35 -5.94
N LYS A 39 4.52 -9.10 -5.50
CA LYS A 39 4.84 -9.00 -4.07
C LYS A 39 4.06 -7.89 -3.37
N CYS A 40 3.87 -6.75 -4.02
CA CYS A 40 3.10 -5.64 -3.49
C CYS A 40 1.63 -6.02 -3.30
N ALA A 41 1.03 -6.70 -4.29
CA ALA A 41 -0.33 -7.22 -4.18
C ALA A 41 -0.48 -8.21 -3.01
N GLU A 42 0.47 -9.13 -2.85
CA GLU A 42 0.53 -10.08 -1.73
C GLU A 42 0.67 -9.37 -0.38
N TYR A 43 1.50 -8.34 -0.31
CA TYR A 43 1.67 -7.52 0.88
C TYR A 43 0.35 -6.83 1.25
N VAL A 44 -0.30 -6.13 0.31
CA VAL A 44 -1.60 -5.47 0.54
C VAL A 44 -2.67 -6.46 0.98
N ALA A 45 -2.75 -7.63 0.33
CA ALA A 45 -3.68 -8.69 0.73
C ALA A 45 -3.44 -9.13 2.20
N LYS A 46 -2.17 -9.37 2.57
CA LYS A 46 -1.82 -9.70 3.95
C LYS A 46 -2.20 -8.59 4.94
N ARG A 47 -1.94 -7.32 4.59
CA ARG A 47 -2.33 -6.17 5.44
C ARG A 47 -3.85 -6.09 5.63
N LEU A 48 -4.66 -6.34 4.60
CA LEU A 48 -6.12 -6.39 4.72
C LEU A 48 -6.59 -7.52 5.64
N GLN A 49 -5.97 -8.70 5.55
CA GLN A 49 -6.28 -9.83 6.44
C GLN A 49 -5.94 -9.49 7.90
N GLU A 50 -4.76 -8.91 8.15
CA GLU A 50 -4.33 -8.50 9.49
C GLU A 50 -5.16 -7.34 10.07
N ALA A 51 -5.71 -6.49 9.21
CA ALA A 51 -6.68 -5.45 9.59
C ALA A 51 -8.08 -6.02 9.91
N GLY A 52 -8.31 -7.31 9.64
CA GLY A 52 -9.53 -8.03 9.98
C GLY A 52 -10.59 -7.99 8.89
N ALA A 53 -10.21 -7.93 7.61
CA ALA A 53 -11.13 -8.29 6.52
C ALA A 53 -11.53 -9.79 6.63
N ASP A 54 -12.79 -10.10 6.31
CA ASP A 54 -13.35 -11.44 6.50
C ASP A 54 -12.95 -12.38 5.35
N ASN A 55 -12.87 -11.85 4.14
CA ASN A 55 -12.40 -12.55 2.95
C ASN A 55 -11.46 -11.64 2.17
N VAL A 56 -10.28 -12.16 1.82
CA VAL A 56 -9.27 -11.45 1.03
C VAL A 56 -8.70 -12.39 -0.02
N THR A 57 -8.76 -11.97 -1.27
CA THR A 57 -8.32 -12.76 -2.43
C THR A 57 -7.43 -11.95 -3.36
N LEU A 58 -6.52 -12.67 -4.04
CA LEU A 58 -5.77 -12.16 -5.16
C LEU A 58 -6.40 -12.70 -6.44
N GLU A 59 -7.13 -11.85 -7.13
CA GLU A 59 -7.82 -12.19 -8.36
C GLU A 59 -6.84 -12.06 -9.53
N LYS A 60 -6.59 -13.17 -10.23
CA LYS A 60 -5.74 -13.18 -11.42
C LYS A 60 -6.44 -12.46 -12.57
N THR A 61 -5.72 -11.60 -13.27
CA THR A 61 -6.20 -10.93 -14.48
C THR A 61 -5.27 -11.23 -15.66
N ALA A 62 -5.58 -10.69 -16.83
CA ALA A 62 -4.65 -10.71 -17.96
C ALA A 62 -3.41 -9.81 -17.74
N GLY A 63 -3.49 -8.87 -16.79
CA GLY A 63 -2.38 -8.02 -16.35
C GLY A 63 -2.05 -8.27 -14.88
N ASN A 64 -1.88 -7.19 -14.11
CA ASN A 64 -1.56 -7.28 -12.69
C ASN A 64 -2.75 -7.82 -11.87
N PRO A 65 -2.51 -8.53 -10.76
CA PRO A 65 -3.58 -9.07 -9.93
C PRO A 65 -4.41 -7.96 -9.28
N ILE A 66 -5.68 -8.23 -9.01
CA ILE A 66 -6.51 -7.35 -8.19
C ILE A 66 -6.53 -7.90 -6.77
N VAL A 67 -6.28 -7.01 -5.79
CA VAL A 67 -6.49 -7.35 -4.38
C VAL A 67 -7.94 -7.05 -4.03
N TYR A 68 -8.71 -8.08 -3.70
CA TYR A 68 -10.06 -7.92 -3.19
C TYR A 68 -10.08 -8.20 -1.70
N GLY A 69 -10.77 -7.36 -0.93
CA GLY A 69 -10.99 -7.57 0.49
C GLY A 69 -12.35 -7.02 0.90
N GLU A 70 -13.05 -7.75 1.76
CA GLU A 70 -14.36 -7.33 2.27
C GLU A 70 -14.48 -7.53 3.79
N LYS A 71 -15.36 -6.74 4.40
CA LYS A 71 -15.77 -6.91 5.79
C LYS A 71 -17.28 -6.73 5.92
N MET A 72 -17.98 -7.81 6.28
CA MET A 72 -19.42 -7.79 6.49
C MET A 72 -19.71 -7.41 7.95
N VAL A 73 -20.05 -6.14 8.17
CA VAL A 73 -20.38 -5.64 9.52
C VAL A 73 -21.85 -5.87 9.87
N ASP A 74 -22.77 -5.60 8.95
CA ASP A 74 -24.21 -5.76 9.12
C ASP A 74 -24.90 -5.80 7.73
N PRO A 75 -25.62 -6.88 7.39
CA PRO A 75 -26.27 -7.01 6.08
C PRO A 75 -27.40 -5.99 5.84
N ASN A 76 -27.86 -5.27 6.88
CA ASN A 76 -28.87 -4.23 6.76
C ASN A 76 -28.28 -2.83 6.55
N LYS A 77 -26.95 -2.69 6.55
CA LYS A 77 -26.26 -1.41 6.32
C LYS A 77 -25.81 -1.29 4.87
N PRO A 78 -25.65 -0.05 4.35
CA PRO A 78 -25.06 0.16 3.03
C PRO A 78 -23.63 -0.38 2.94
N THR A 79 -23.26 -0.90 1.77
CA THR A 79 -21.89 -1.28 1.44
C THR A 79 -21.13 -0.09 0.86
N ILE A 80 -19.93 0.16 1.37
CA ILE A 80 -19.01 1.17 0.84
C ILE A 80 -17.89 0.43 0.08
N LEU A 81 -17.66 0.82 -1.17
CA LEU A 81 -16.49 0.38 -1.94
C LEU A 81 -15.39 1.45 -1.83
N VAL A 82 -14.21 1.03 -1.42
CA VAL A 82 -12.99 1.83 -1.49
C VAL A 82 -12.12 1.24 -2.60
N TYR A 83 -11.70 2.08 -3.55
CA TYR A 83 -10.82 1.73 -4.65
C TYR A 83 -9.53 2.54 -4.54
N GLY A 84 -8.41 1.88 -4.78
CA GLY A 84 -7.08 2.46 -4.87
C GLY A 84 -6.19 1.61 -5.79
N HIS A 85 -4.94 2.00 -5.94
CA HIS A 85 -3.94 1.23 -6.66
C HIS A 85 -2.69 1.03 -5.80
N TYR A 86 -1.86 0.05 -6.15
CA TYR A 86 -0.66 -0.30 -5.37
C TYR A 86 0.60 -0.33 -6.25
N ASP A 87 0.45 -0.09 -7.55
CA ASP A 87 1.54 0.14 -8.46
C ASP A 87 1.93 1.62 -8.50
N VAL A 88 3.18 1.87 -8.85
CA VAL A 88 3.77 3.21 -8.83
C VAL A 88 4.46 3.54 -10.15
N GLN A 89 4.66 4.84 -10.38
CA GLN A 89 5.45 5.31 -11.51
C GLN A 89 6.94 4.97 -11.35
N PRO A 90 7.69 4.83 -12.46
CA PRO A 90 9.15 4.77 -12.42
C PRO A 90 9.76 5.96 -11.64
N SER A 91 10.87 5.73 -10.95
CA SER A 91 11.61 6.78 -10.23
C SER A 91 12.65 7.51 -11.09
N VAL A 92 12.87 7.06 -12.32
CA VAL A 92 13.98 7.53 -13.15
C VAL A 92 13.84 9.00 -13.60
N PRO A 93 14.96 9.74 -13.73
CA PRO A 93 16.32 9.35 -13.34
C PRO A 93 16.51 9.41 -11.81
N ASP A 94 17.09 8.35 -11.23
CA ASP A 94 17.25 8.22 -9.78
C ASP A 94 18.18 9.30 -9.20
N GLU A 95 19.13 9.81 -9.99
CA GLU A 95 20.07 10.86 -9.58
C GLU A 95 19.42 12.23 -9.30
N LEU A 96 18.17 12.44 -9.74
CA LEU A 96 17.44 13.66 -9.42
C LEU A 96 16.77 13.61 -8.05
N TRP A 97 16.78 12.45 -7.39
CA TRP A 97 16.24 12.30 -6.05
C TRP A 97 17.26 12.72 -4.99
N ASN A 98 16.79 13.43 -3.98
CA ASN A 98 17.61 13.81 -2.81
C ASN A 98 17.73 12.69 -1.77
N THR A 99 16.89 11.66 -1.88
CA THR A 99 16.83 10.45 -1.03
C THR A 99 16.45 9.28 -1.94
N PRO A 100 16.95 8.05 -1.72
CA PRO A 100 16.63 6.94 -2.62
C PRO A 100 15.11 6.72 -2.73
N PRO A 101 14.55 6.53 -3.93
CA PRO A 101 13.11 6.59 -4.17
C PRO A 101 12.31 5.51 -3.43
N PHE A 102 12.91 4.35 -3.17
CA PHE A 102 12.30 3.22 -2.45
C PHE A 102 12.91 3.01 -1.05
N GLU A 103 13.59 4.03 -0.51
CA GLU A 103 14.02 4.08 0.90
C GLU A 103 13.31 5.23 1.62
N PRO A 104 12.14 4.97 2.26
CA PRO A 104 11.34 6.01 2.89
C PRO A 104 12.14 6.81 3.90
N THR A 105 12.25 8.11 3.63
CA THR A 105 13.06 9.03 4.44
C THR A 105 12.18 10.14 5.00
N ILE A 106 12.17 10.32 6.33
CA ILE A 106 11.50 11.45 6.97
C ILE A 106 12.43 12.66 7.00
N LYS A 107 11.98 13.80 6.47
CA LYS A 107 12.67 15.09 6.60
C LYS A 107 11.67 16.21 6.85
N ASN A 108 11.90 16.97 7.92
CA ASN A 108 11.05 18.10 8.33
C ASN A 108 9.54 17.73 8.42
N GLY A 109 9.23 16.52 8.89
CA GLY A 109 7.86 16.02 9.03
C GLY A 109 7.23 15.45 7.75
N ASN A 110 7.93 15.45 6.61
CA ASN A 110 7.46 14.87 5.36
C ASN A 110 8.15 13.52 5.09
N ILE A 111 7.41 12.60 4.46
CA ILE A 111 7.93 11.31 3.98
C ILE A 111 8.32 11.46 2.50
N TYR A 112 9.58 11.17 2.18
CA TYR A 112 10.10 11.18 0.82
C TYR A 112 10.31 9.75 0.35
N ALA A 113 9.46 9.31 -0.58
CA ALA A 113 9.56 8.05 -1.32
C ALA A 113 8.65 8.11 -2.57
N ARG A 114 8.94 7.30 -3.58
CA ARG A 114 8.01 7.00 -4.67
C ARG A 114 6.82 6.24 -4.10
N GLY A 115 5.60 6.67 -4.45
CA GLY A 115 4.36 6.07 -3.98
C GLY A 115 3.89 6.58 -2.62
N ALA A 116 4.52 7.60 -2.02
CA ALA A 116 4.09 8.11 -0.71
C ALA A 116 2.77 8.90 -0.71
N CYS A 117 2.24 9.23 -1.90
CA CYS A 117 1.05 10.08 -2.06
C CYS A 117 0.34 9.84 -3.41
N ASP A 118 0.61 8.70 -4.08
CA ASP A 118 0.07 8.35 -5.41
C ASP A 118 0.37 6.87 -5.70
N ASP A 119 -0.39 5.92 -5.14
CA ASP A 119 -1.35 6.02 -4.02
C ASP A 119 -0.71 5.36 -2.80
#